data_AF-A0A645AI72-F1
#
_entry.id   AF-A0A645AI72-F1
#
_cell.length_a   1.000
_cell.length_b   1.000
_cell.length_c   1.000
_cell.angle_alpha   90.00
_cell.angle_beta   90.00
_cell.angle_gamma   90.00
#
_symmetry.space_group_name_H-M   'P 1'
#
loop_
_entity.id
_entity.type
_entity.pdbx_description
1 polymer ?
#
loop_
_entity_poly.entity_id
_entity_poly.type
_entity_poly.pdbx_seq_one_letter_code
_entity_poly.pdbx_strand_id
1 'polypeptide(L)'
;MPPRASLVPLVCAEDWCADVEGLSLRNVRLTVWGEGKKPLFSEQGEMLFTDFGITGPLTLSASAMLRGGEYRAAIDLKPALSPAQLDARILRDFGELQNRDFANALGGLLPKSLIPVIVALSGIAPETKVNSVTRGQRERLGSLLKELPLTITGTRPIEEAIVTAGGVSTKEIDPKTMESKLKKGLYFVGEVLDVDALTGGFNLQIAFSTGRLAGMSV
;
A
#
# COMPACT_ATOMS: atom_id res chain seq x y z
N MET A 1 -11.06 -5.50 23.88
CA MET A 1 -11.10 -4.17 23.20
C MET A 1 -12.04 -4.26 22.01
N PRO A 2 -12.69 -3.17 21.55
CA PRO A 2 -13.57 -3.25 20.37
C PRO A 2 -12.75 -3.67 19.14
N PRO A 3 -13.20 -4.67 18.36
CA PRO A 3 -12.50 -5.13 17.17
C PRO A 3 -12.45 -4.03 16.11
N ARG A 4 -11.35 -3.97 15.37
CA ARG A 4 -11.10 -3.02 14.29
C ARG A 4 -10.49 -3.76 13.12
N ALA A 5 -10.82 -3.29 11.93
CA ALA A 5 -10.22 -3.81 10.71
C ALA A 5 -8.72 -3.47 10.70
N SER A 6 -7.87 -4.48 10.52
CA SER A 6 -6.42 -4.32 10.32
C SER A 6 -6.02 -5.15 9.11
N LEU A 7 -5.00 -4.70 8.38
CA LEU A 7 -4.66 -5.33 7.10
C LEU A 7 -5.87 -5.34 6.16
N VAL A 8 -6.34 -4.14 5.84
CA VAL A 8 -7.50 -3.91 4.96
C VAL A 8 -7.13 -3.09 3.74
N PRO A 9 -7.86 -3.27 2.62
CA PRO A 9 -7.76 -2.38 1.49
C PRO A 9 -8.08 -0.92 1.89
N LEU A 10 -7.44 0.02 1.20
CA LEU A 10 -7.63 1.46 1.39
C LEU A 10 -8.45 2.02 0.23
N VAL A 11 -9.40 2.89 0.57
CA VAL A 11 -10.24 3.59 -0.39
C VAL A 11 -9.51 4.88 -0.79
N CYS A 12 -9.43 5.14 -2.09
CA CYS A 12 -8.80 6.34 -2.63
C CYS A 12 -9.86 7.32 -3.18
N ALA A 13 -9.59 8.62 -3.14
CA ALA A 13 -10.44 9.63 -3.75
C ALA A 13 -10.31 9.67 -5.28
N GLU A 14 -9.18 9.18 -5.80
CA GLU A 14 -8.85 9.25 -7.21
C GLU A 14 -9.61 8.20 -8.04
N ASP A 15 -10.43 8.68 -8.98
CA ASP A 15 -11.20 7.83 -9.90
C ASP A 15 -10.31 6.95 -10.79
N TRP A 16 -9.08 7.40 -11.08
CA TRP A 16 -8.17 6.66 -11.95
C TRP A 16 -7.70 5.33 -11.36
N CYS A 17 -7.90 5.08 -10.06
CA CYS A 17 -7.64 3.77 -9.45
C CYS A 17 -8.45 2.67 -10.17
N ALA A 18 -9.72 2.97 -10.51
CA ALA A 18 -10.60 2.05 -11.23
C ALA A 18 -10.11 1.79 -12.68
N ASP A 19 -9.56 2.80 -13.34
CA ASP A 19 -9.01 2.66 -14.71
C ASP A 19 -7.82 1.70 -14.78
N VAL A 20 -7.15 1.47 -13.65
CA VAL A 20 -6.00 0.56 -13.53
C VAL A 20 -6.29 -0.64 -12.62
N GLU A 21 -7.57 -0.95 -12.38
CA GLU A 21 -7.98 -2.11 -11.58
C GLU A 21 -7.25 -3.39 -12.02
N GLY A 22 -6.79 -4.16 -11.04
CA GLY A 22 -6.06 -5.41 -11.27
C GLY A 22 -4.58 -5.22 -11.61
N LEU A 23 -4.10 -3.98 -11.80
CA LEU A 23 -2.68 -3.72 -11.99
C LEU A 23 -1.91 -3.97 -10.68
N SER A 24 -1.03 -4.96 -10.69
CA SER A 24 -0.06 -5.21 -9.62
C SER A 24 1.23 -4.43 -9.86
N LEU A 25 1.64 -3.64 -8.86
CA LEU A 25 2.94 -2.98 -8.82
C LEU A 25 3.88 -3.73 -7.89
N ARG A 26 5.11 -3.98 -8.36
CA ARG A 26 6.18 -4.62 -7.59
C ARG A 26 7.36 -3.67 -7.45
N ASN A 27 8.06 -3.77 -6.32
CA ASN A 27 9.21 -2.94 -6.00
C ASN A 27 8.89 -1.44 -6.04
N VAL A 28 7.71 -1.06 -5.54
CA VAL A 28 7.30 0.33 -5.38
C VAL A 28 7.33 0.73 -3.92
N ARG A 29 7.45 2.02 -3.62
CA ARG A 29 7.37 2.53 -2.25
C ARG A 29 6.09 3.31 -2.05
N LEU A 30 5.32 2.92 -1.04
CA LEU A 30 4.14 3.65 -0.59
C LEU A 30 4.54 4.47 0.61
N THR A 31 4.25 5.77 0.57
CA THR A 31 4.42 6.65 1.72
C THR A 31 3.08 7.28 2.06
N VAL A 32 2.72 7.29 3.34
CA VAL A 32 1.46 7.84 3.86
C VAL A 32 1.74 8.88 4.93
N TRP A 33 1.07 10.02 4.84
CA TRP A 33 1.15 11.14 5.77
C TRP A 33 -0.22 11.46 6.34
N GLY A 34 -0.27 11.70 7.66
CA GLY A 34 -1.40 12.37 8.30
C GLY A 34 -1.27 13.88 8.22
N GLU A 35 -1.70 14.60 9.25
CA GLU A 35 -1.63 16.07 9.33
C GLU A 35 -0.19 16.62 9.43
N GLY A 36 0.78 15.77 9.80
CA GLY A 36 2.17 16.15 9.99
C GLY A 36 3.07 15.96 8.76
N LYS A 37 4.26 16.58 8.79
CA LYS A 37 5.29 16.43 7.74
C LYS A 37 5.99 15.07 7.75
N LYS A 38 6.05 14.40 8.91
CA LYS A 38 6.70 13.09 9.05
C LYS A 38 5.75 12.00 8.52
N PRO A 39 6.21 11.08 7.66
CA PRO A 39 5.38 9.98 7.21
C PRO A 39 4.98 9.08 8.37
N LEU A 40 3.72 8.64 8.38
CA LEU A 40 3.20 7.62 9.29
C LEU A 40 3.65 6.22 8.85
N PHE A 41 3.81 6.04 7.54
CA PHE A 41 4.22 4.80 6.91
C PHE A 41 5.10 5.11 5.69
N SER A 42 6.19 4.38 5.51
CA SER A 42 7.01 4.44 4.29
C SER A 42 7.78 3.15 4.10
N GLU A 43 7.26 2.26 3.27
CA GLU A 43 7.90 0.98 2.99
C GLU A 43 7.91 0.69 1.49
N GLN A 44 8.77 -0.25 1.09
CA GLN A 44 8.87 -0.72 -0.28
C GLN A 44 8.36 -2.15 -0.37
N GLY A 45 7.56 -2.44 -1.37
CA GLY A 45 6.98 -3.77 -1.54
C GLY A 45 6.07 -3.87 -2.74
N GLU A 46 5.02 -4.67 -2.59
CA GLU A 46 4.03 -4.94 -3.63
C GLU A 46 2.66 -4.40 -3.22
N MET A 47 1.95 -3.85 -4.19
CA MET A 47 0.58 -3.36 -4.05
C MET A 47 -0.21 -3.60 -5.33
N LEU A 48 -1.53 -3.51 -5.22
CA LEU A 48 -2.48 -3.74 -6.31
C LEU A 48 -3.52 -2.61 -6.30
N PHE A 49 -3.98 -2.21 -7.47
CA PHE A 49 -5.15 -1.32 -7.61
C PHE A 49 -6.46 -2.09 -7.68
N THR A 50 -7.49 -1.54 -7.04
CA THR A 50 -8.87 -2.02 -7.09
C THR A 50 -9.76 -0.93 -7.68
N ASP A 51 -11.00 -1.28 -8.02
CA ASP A 51 -12.06 -0.34 -8.43
C ASP A 51 -12.25 0.84 -7.47
N PHE A 52 -12.04 0.63 -6.16
CA PHE A 52 -12.21 1.67 -5.14
C PHE A 52 -10.90 2.29 -4.60
N GLY A 53 -9.73 1.80 -4.98
CA GLY A 53 -8.47 2.28 -4.42
C GLY A 53 -7.32 1.29 -4.53
N ILE A 54 -6.70 0.94 -3.39
CA ILE A 54 -5.49 0.13 -3.34
C ILE A 54 -5.57 -1.00 -2.30
N THR A 55 -4.85 -2.08 -2.58
CA THR A 55 -4.69 -3.25 -1.71
C THR A 55 -3.29 -3.87 -1.87
N GLY A 56 -3.08 -5.09 -1.39
CA GLY A 56 -1.82 -5.82 -1.43
C GLY A 56 -0.93 -5.56 -0.20
N PRO A 57 0.13 -6.36 -0.01
CA PRO A 57 0.88 -6.42 1.26
C PRO A 57 1.31 -5.05 1.81
N LEU A 58 1.79 -4.18 0.93
CA LEU A 58 2.26 -2.84 1.31
C LEU A 58 1.12 -1.96 1.84
N THR A 59 -0.03 -2.00 1.18
CA THR A 59 -1.24 -1.28 1.58
C THR A 59 -1.81 -1.82 2.89
N LEU A 60 -1.84 -3.15 3.04
CA LEU A 60 -2.33 -3.80 4.25
C LEU A 60 -1.48 -3.38 5.47
N SER A 61 -0.15 -3.41 5.35
CA SER A 61 0.76 -2.91 6.38
C SER A 61 0.52 -1.43 6.71
N ALA A 62 0.29 -0.59 5.69
CA ALA A 62 -0.03 0.82 5.90
C ALA A 62 -1.34 1.00 6.69
N SER A 63 -2.38 0.22 6.40
CA SER A 63 -3.70 0.31 7.04
C SER A 63 -3.65 0.14 8.56
N ALA A 64 -2.73 -0.68 9.08
CA ALA A 64 -2.56 -0.91 10.51
C ALA A 64 -2.13 0.37 11.28
N MET A 65 -1.55 1.35 10.58
CA MET A 65 -1.08 2.62 11.14
C MET A 65 -2.14 3.74 11.07
N LEU A 66 -3.24 3.53 10.34
CA LEU A 66 -4.28 4.53 10.13
C LEU A 66 -5.33 4.46 11.24
N ARG A 67 -5.89 5.62 11.60
CA ARG A 67 -6.84 5.80 12.71
C ARG A 67 -8.06 6.62 12.28
N GLY A 68 -8.53 6.37 11.05
CA GLY A 68 -9.65 7.09 10.43
C GLY A 68 -9.30 8.51 9.99
N GLY A 69 -10.14 9.09 9.14
CA GLY A 69 -9.89 10.37 8.49
C GLY A 69 -9.19 10.23 7.13
N GLU A 70 -8.85 11.38 6.56
CA GLU A 70 -8.21 11.47 5.24
C GLU A 70 -6.69 11.51 5.39
N TYR A 71 -5.98 10.77 4.54
CA TYR A 71 -4.52 10.73 4.53
C TYR A 71 -3.98 11.02 3.13
N ARG A 72 -2.92 11.82 3.07
CA ARG A 72 -2.15 11.98 1.84
C ARG A 72 -1.26 10.76 1.66
N ALA A 73 -1.23 10.20 0.47
CA ALA A 73 -0.31 9.14 0.10
C ALA A 73 0.42 9.45 -1.22
N ALA A 74 1.54 8.79 -1.43
CA ALA A 74 2.25 8.84 -2.70
C ALA A 74 2.93 7.51 -2.97
N ILE A 75 2.92 7.11 -4.25
CA ILE A 75 3.62 5.94 -4.75
C ILE A 75 4.87 6.40 -5.51
N ASP A 76 6.03 5.94 -5.04
CA ASP A 76 7.27 6.00 -5.80
C ASP A 76 7.36 4.75 -6.67
N LEU A 77 7.15 4.93 -7.98
CA LEU A 77 7.17 3.86 -8.98
C LEU A 77 8.59 3.39 -9.30
N LYS A 78 9.62 4.15 -8.89
CA LYS A 78 11.03 3.89 -9.19
C LYS A 78 11.91 4.13 -7.95
N PRO A 79 11.67 3.43 -6.82
CA PRO A 79 12.39 3.70 -5.57
C PRO A 79 13.88 3.37 -5.64
N ALA A 80 14.28 2.48 -6.55
CA ALA A 80 15.67 2.12 -6.79
C ALA A 80 16.47 3.19 -7.58
N LEU A 81 15.81 4.21 -8.13
CA LEU A 81 16.46 5.28 -8.89
C LEU A 81 16.38 6.60 -8.12
N SER A 82 17.53 7.27 -8.01
CA SER A 82 17.56 8.67 -7.61
C SER A 82 16.89 9.55 -8.68
N PRO A 83 16.45 10.78 -8.33
CA PRO A 83 15.88 11.69 -9.33
C PRO A 83 16.78 11.90 -10.55
N ALA A 84 18.10 12.04 -10.34
CA ALA A 84 19.06 12.20 -11.43
C ALA A 84 19.19 10.94 -12.31
N GLN A 85 19.17 9.74 -11.69
CA GLN A 85 19.22 8.48 -12.44
C GLN A 85 17.93 8.25 -13.25
N LEU A 86 16.77 8.60 -12.68
CA LEU A 86 15.50 8.53 -13.38
C LEU A 86 15.46 9.52 -14.55
N ASP A 87 15.92 10.75 -14.34
CA ASP A 87 16.00 11.78 -15.36
C ASP A 87 16.89 11.37 -16.55
N ALA A 88 18.05 10.78 -16.25
CA ALA A 88 18.96 10.21 -17.25
C ALA A 88 18.34 9.02 -18.00
N ARG A 89 17.60 8.15 -17.28
CA ARG A 89 16.85 7.05 -17.89
C ARG A 89 15.78 7.56 -18.85
N ILE A 90 15.00 8.57 -18.45
CA ILE A 90 13.96 9.17 -19.29
C ILE A 90 14.59 9.76 -20.56
N LEU A 91 15.72 10.49 -20.45
CA LEU A 91 16.41 11.01 -21.65
C LEU A 91 16.85 9.94 -22.61
N ARG A 92 17.42 8.84 -22.08
CA ARG A 92 17.87 7.73 -22.92
C ARG A 92 16.68 7.16 -23.70
N ASP A 93 15.61 6.82 -22.99
CA ASP A 93 14.41 6.23 -23.60
C ASP A 93 13.76 7.21 -24.61
N PHE A 94 13.78 8.52 -24.31
CA PHE A 94 13.26 9.55 -25.21
C PHE A 94 14.16 9.79 -26.45
N GLY A 95 15.47 9.63 -26.31
CA GLY A 95 16.41 9.72 -27.43
C GLY A 95 16.16 8.63 -28.48
N GLU A 96 15.81 7.43 -28.05
CA GLU A 96 15.45 6.31 -28.94
C GLU A 96 14.09 6.49 -29.62
N LEU A 97 13.20 7.29 -29.03
CA LEU A 97 11.80 7.45 -29.42
C LEU A 97 11.44 8.88 -29.86
N GLN A 98 12.43 9.67 -30.27
CA GLN A 98 12.31 11.12 -30.54
C GLN A 98 11.09 11.56 -31.39
N ASN A 99 10.70 10.76 -32.40
CA ASN A 99 9.61 11.07 -33.34
C ASN A 99 8.28 10.39 -32.96
N ARG A 100 8.25 9.62 -31.88
CA ARG A 100 7.03 9.00 -31.35
C ARG A 100 6.26 10.00 -30.51
N ASP A 101 4.98 9.70 -30.36
CA ASP A 101 4.10 10.42 -29.46
C ASP A 101 4.47 10.08 -28.02
N PHE A 102 4.36 11.06 -27.13
CA PHE A 102 4.68 10.95 -25.71
C PHE A 102 4.01 9.74 -25.05
N ALA A 103 2.72 9.52 -25.30
CA ALA A 103 2.00 8.37 -24.75
C ALA A 103 2.60 7.01 -25.19
N ASN A 104 3.17 6.94 -26.39
CA ASN A 104 3.80 5.74 -26.93
C ASN A 104 5.25 5.54 -26.45
N ALA A 105 5.84 6.55 -25.82
CA ALA A 105 7.23 6.52 -25.37
C ALA A 105 7.42 6.00 -23.93
N LEU A 106 6.32 5.83 -23.18
CA LEU A 106 6.35 5.43 -21.78
C LEU A 106 6.37 3.92 -21.54
N GLY A 107 6.21 3.10 -22.58
CA GLY A 107 6.09 1.64 -22.45
C GLY A 107 7.33 0.93 -21.88
N GLY A 108 8.51 1.54 -22.01
CA GLY A 108 9.74 1.03 -21.37
C GLY A 108 9.87 1.40 -19.89
N LEU A 109 9.06 2.36 -19.41
CA LEU A 109 9.08 2.87 -18.05
C LEU A 109 7.92 2.33 -17.20
N LEU A 110 6.76 2.12 -17.81
CA LEU A 110 5.50 1.90 -17.11
C LEU A 110 4.71 0.71 -17.68
N PRO A 111 3.92 0.02 -16.83
CA PRO A 111 2.88 -0.88 -17.30
C PRO A 111 1.88 -0.16 -18.22
N LYS A 112 1.40 -0.85 -19.25
CA LYS A 112 0.52 -0.25 -20.27
C LYS A 112 -0.74 0.41 -19.70
N SER A 113 -1.37 -0.21 -18.70
CA SER A 113 -2.60 0.33 -18.08
C SER A 113 -2.34 1.63 -17.31
N LEU A 114 -1.14 1.85 -16.79
CA LEU A 114 -0.80 3.06 -16.02
C LEU A 114 -0.40 4.24 -16.92
N ILE A 115 -0.10 4.00 -18.20
CA ILE A 115 0.34 5.05 -19.13
C ILE A 115 -0.72 6.15 -19.29
N PRO A 116 -2.02 5.87 -19.56
CA PRO A 116 -3.04 6.92 -19.67
C PRO A 116 -3.13 7.82 -18.43
N VAL A 117 -3.05 7.22 -17.24
CA VAL A 117 -3.06 7.95 -15.96
C VAL A 117 -1.87 8.90 -15.87
N ILE A 118 -0.66 8.41 -16.13
CA ILE A 118 0.55 9.23 -16.06
C ILE A 118 0.54 10.32 -17.14
N VAL A 119 0.04 10.04 -18.34
CA VAL A 119 -0.11 11.05 -19.38
C VAL A 119 -1.05 12.16 -18.91
N ALA A 120 -2.23 11.82 -18.41
CA ALA A 120 -3.20 12.78 -17.89
C ALA A 120 -2.61 13.65 -16.76
N LEU A 121 -1.96 13.01 -15.77
CA LEU A 121 -1.39 13.70 -14.61
C LEU A 121 -0.12 14.51 -14.95
N SER A 122 0.61 14.16 -16.02
CA SER A 122 1.84 14.86 -16.42
C SER A 122 1.59 16.27 -16.99
N GLY A 123 0.37 16.52 -17.48
CA GLY A 123 0.02 17.74 -18.22
C GLY A 123 0.73 17.85 -19.58
N ILE A 124 1.24 16.75 -20.14
CA ILE A 124 1.82 16.68 -21.48
C ILE A 124 0.78 16.03 -22.41
N ALA A 125 0.44 16.69 -23.51
CA ALA A 125 -0.53 16.14 -24.45
C ALA A 125 -0.03 14.81 -25.05
N PRO A 126 -0.88 13.77 -25.16
CA PRO A 126 -0.46 12.43 -25.55
C PRO A 126 0.28 12.38 -26.90
N GLU A 127 -0.14 13.22 -27.85
CA GLU A 127 0.38 13.37 -29.21
C GLU A 127 1.64 14.24 -29.31
N THR A 128 2.07 14.85 -28.20
CA THR A 128 3.32 15.63 -28.14
C THR A 128 4.46 14.74 -28.60
N LYS A 129 5.23 15.19 -29.61
CA LYS A 129 6.42 14.46 -30.03
C LYS A 129 7.45 14.49 -28.93
N VAL A 130 8.10 13.36 -28.67
CA VAL A 130 9.08 13.21 -27.60
C VAL A 130 10.20 14.26 -27.69
N ASN A 131 10.68 14.57 -28.89
CA ASN A 131 11.69 15.62 -29.13
C ASN A 131 11.23 17.05 -28.78
N SER A 132 9.93 17.26 -28.59
CA SER A 132 9.31 18.53 -28.23
C SER A 132 8.99 18.60 -26.74
N VAL A 133 9.21 17.51 -25.98
CA VAL A 133 9.05 17.52 -24.52
C VAL A 133 10.18 18.33 -23.90
N THR A 134 9.81 19.42 -23.26
CA THR A 134 10.76 20.34 -22.63
C THR A 134 11.43 19.71 -21.40
N ARG A 135 12.59 20.24 -21.01
CA ARG A 135 13.25 19.85 -19.76
C ARG A 135 12.33 19.97 -18.55
N GLY A 136 11.57 21.07 -18.44
CA GLY A 136 10.65 21.29 -17.32
C GLY A 136 9.48 20.30 -17.31
N GLN A 137 8.94 19.91 -18.48
CA GLN A 137 7.94 18.85 -18.58
C GLN A 137 8.51 17.49 -18.15
N ARG A 138 9.72 17.16 -18.59
CA ARG A 138 10.42 15.93 -18.22
C ARG A 138 10.74 15.86 -16.72
N GLU A 139 11.18 16.97 -16.12
CA GLU A 139 11.43 17.04 -14.68
C GLU A 139 10.13 16.82 -13.89
N ARG A 140 9.01 17.43 -14.31
CA ARG A 140 7.69 17.17 -13.72
C ARG A 140 7.25 15.71 -13.86
N LEU A 141 7.48 15.09 -15.02
CA LEU A 141 7.23 13.67 -15.21
C LEU A 141 8.07 12.84 -14.23
N GLY A 142 9.36 13.14 -14.10
CA GLY A 142 10.25 12.49 -13.14
C GLY A 142 9.71 12.60 -11.70
N SER A 143 9.29 13.79 -11.28
CA SER A 143 8.65 14.02 -9.97
C SER A 143 7.36 13.20 -9.82
N LEU A 144 6.48 13.19 -10.82
CA LEU A 144 5.25 12.40 -10.80
C LEU A 144 5.52 10.90 -10.67
N LEU A 145 6.56 10.37 -11.32
CA LEU A 145 6.95 8.96 -11.19
C LEU A 145 7.53 8.61 -9.82
N LYS A 146 8.11 9.59 -9.12
CA LYS A 146 8.64 9.43 -7.75
C LYS A 146 7.58 9.66 -6.68
N GLU A 147 6.54 10.42 -7.00
CA GLU A 147 5.46 10.79 -6.08
C GLU A 147 4.12 10.81 -6.82
N LEU A 148 3.63 9.65 -7.27
CA LEU A 148 2.29 9.51 -7.84
C LEU A 148 1.27 9.73 -6.70
N PRO A 149 0.51 10.84 -6.70
CA PRO A 149 -0.30 11.21 -5.55
C PRO A 149 -1.54 10.32 -5.42
N LEU A 150 -1.90 10.04 -4.17
CA LEU A 150 -3.14 9.38 -3.78
C LEU A 150 -3.71 10.05 -2.53
N THR A 151 -5.02 9.99 -2.36
CA THR A 151 -5.74 10.53 -1.22
C THR A 151 -6.55 9.39 -0.62
N ILE A 152 -6.12 8.88 0.52
CA ILE A 152 -6.82 7.80 1.23
C ILE A 152 -7.97 8.42 2.01
N THR A 153 -9.21 8.08 1.67
CA THR A 153 -10.42 8.62 2.31
C THR A 153 -10.95 7.71 3.41
N GLY A 154 -10.49 6.46 3.45
CA GLY A 154 -10.87 5.51 4.49
C GLY A 154 -10.35 4.10 4.24
N THR A 155 -10.78 3.20 5.10
CA THR A 155 -10.53 1.75 5.00
C THR A 155 -11.80 1.04 4.57
N ARG A 156 -11.68 -0.07 3.84
CA ARG A 156 -12.84 -0.95 3.59
C ARG A 156 -13.39 -1.56 4.89
N PRO A 157 -14.68 -1.97 4.91
CA PRO A 157 -15.30 -2.60 6.07
C PRO A 157 -14.60 -3.89 6.52
N ILE A 158 -14.82 -4.26 7.78
CA ILE A 158 -14.12 -5.38 8.43
C ILE A 158 -14.47 -6.75 7.80
N GLU A 159 -15.61 -6.84 7.13
CA GLU A 159 -16.07 -8.04 6.41
C GLU A 159 -15.16 -8.39 5.23
N GLU A 160 -14.38 -7.41 4.74
CA GLU A 160 -13.38 -7.57 3.69
C GLU A 160 -11.94 -7.55 4.25
N ALA A 161 -11.78 -7.53 5.58
CA ALA A 161 -10.49 -7.53 6.24
C ALA A 161 -9.86 -8.92 6.24
N ILE A 162 -8.54 -8.98 6.03
CA ILE A 162 -7.79 -10.24 6.10
C ILE A 162 -7.51 -10.62 7.57
N VAL A 163 -7.45 -9.64 8.48
CA VAL A 163 -7.21 -9.84 9.92
C VAL A 163 -8.05 -8.86 10.76
N THR A 164 -8.50 -9.30 11.93
CA THR A 164 -9.11 -8.43 12.94
C THR A 164 -8.05 -7.98 13.95
N ALA A 165 -7.89 -6.68 14.18
CA ALA A 165 -7.12 -6.16 15.32
C ALA A 165 -8.06 -5.83 16.48
N GLY A 166 -7.71 -6.25 17.70
CA GLY A 166 -8.62 -6.20 18.85
C GLY A 166 -9.25 -7.56 19.14
N GLY A 167 -9.59 -7.80 20.39
CA GLY A 167 -10.16 -9.07 20.83
C GLY A 167 -10.28 -9.15 22.35
N VAL A 168 -10.24 -10.37 22.87
CA VAL A 168 -10.17 -10.64 24.30
C VAL A 168 -8.86 -10.08 24.85
N SER A 169 -8.94 -9.24 25.89
CA SER A 169 -7.76 -8.55 26.40
C SER A 169 -6.73 -9.54 26.92
N THR A 170 -5.50 -9.48 26.41
CA THR A 170 -4.39 -10.30 26.90
C THR A 170 -4.08 -10.08 28.38
N LYS A 171 -4.51 -8.95 28.97
CA LYS A 171 -4.40 -8.68 30.41
C LYS A 171 -5.24 -9.66 31.25
N GLU A 172 -6.34 -10.14 30.69
CA GLU A 172 -7.30 -11.05 31.34
C GLU A 172 -6.97 -12.52 31.10
N ILE A 173 -5.87 -12.81 30.41
CA ILE A 173 -5.41 -14.16 30.07
C ILE A 173 -4.12 -14.47 30.82
N ASP A 174 -3.99 -15.69 31.34
CA ASP A 174 -2.73 -16.17 31.89
C ASP A 174 -1.76 -16.51 30.73
N PRO A 175 -0.61 -15.83 30.61
CA PRO A 175 0.32 -16.03 29.51
C PRO A 175 1.00 -17.40 29.51
N LYS A 176 0.92 -18.17 30.61
CA LYS A 176 1.52 -19.51 30.72
C LYS A 176 0.57 -20.63 30.32
N THR A 177 -0.73 -20.40 30.35
CA THR A 177 -1.75 -21.45 30.12
C THR A 177 -2.76 -21.08 29.03
N MET A 178 -2.86 -19.80 28.67
CA MET A 178 -3.94 -19.22 27.85
C MET A 178 -5.33 -19.32 28.49
N GLU A 179 -5.42 -19.66 29.78
CA GLU A 179 -6.68 -19.70 30.53
C GLU A 179 -7.15 -18.28 30.88
N SER A 180 -8.46 -18.08 30.91
CA SER A 180 -9.07 -16.86 31.40
C SER A 180 -8.83 -16.71 32.91
N LYS A 181 -8.29 -15.56 33.32
CA LYS A 181 -8.18 -15.17 34.73
C LYS A 181 -9.54 -14.94 35.40
N LEU A 182 -10.59 -14.76 34.60
CA LEU A 182 -11.95 -14.46 35.08
C LEU A 182 -12.82 -15.72 35.19
N LYS A 183 -12.54 -16.75 34.39
CA LYS A 183 -13.31 -18.00 34.38
C LYS A 183 -12.40 -19.20 34.20
N LYS A 184 -12.26 -20.01 35.25
CA LYS A 184 -11.51 -21.26 35.19
C LYS A 184 -12.13 -22.25 34.19
N GLY A 185 -11.29 -22.98 33.47
CA GLY A 185 -11.65 -23.94 32.43
C GLY A 185 -12.03 -23.30 31.08
N LEU A 186 -11.94 -21.98 30.94
CA LEU A 186 -12.18 -21.27 29.69
C LEU A 186 -10.84 -20.75 29.13
N TYR A 187 -10.55 -21.05 27.87
CA TYR A 187 -9.29 -20.72 27.21
C TYR A 187 -9.55 -19.92 25.94
N PHE A 188 -8.64 -19.01 25.62
CA PHE A 188 -8.70 -18.18 24.42
C PHE A 188 -7.37 -18.29 23.67
N VAL A 189 -7.43 -18.53 22.36
CA VAL A 189 -6.25 -18.78 21.52
C VAL A 189 -6.41 -18.18 20.13
N GLY A 190 -5.28 -17.88 19.48
CA GLY A 190 -5.25 -17.31 18.14
C GLY A 190 -5.85 -15.91 18.06
N GLU A 191 -6.46 -15.61 16.91
CA GLU A 191 -6.89 -14.27 16.51
C GLU A 191 -8.05 -13.70 17.36
N VAL A 192 -8.69 -14.53 18.21
CA VAL A 192 -9.71 -14.03 19.16
C VAL A 192 -9.09 -13.19 20.29
N LEU A 193 -7.78 -13.35 20.53
CA LEU A 193 -7.02 -12.57 21.49
C LEU A 193 -6.67 -11.21 20.89
N ASP A 194 -6.55 -10.19 21.75
CA ASP A 194 -6.06 -8.86 21.39
C ASP A 194 -4.55 -8.87 21.13
N VAL A 195 -4.14 -9.57 20.07
CA VAL A 195 -2.78 -9.68 19.54
C VAL A 195 -2.86 -9.61 18.02
N ASP A 196 -2.27 -8.56 17.45
CA ASP A 196 -2.09 -8.40 16.01
C ASP A 196 -0.61 -8.51 15.65
N ALA A 197 -0.34 -9.13 14.50
CA ALA A 197 0.98 -9.15 13.91
C ALA A 197 0.93 -8.77 12.43
N LEU A 198 2.06 -8.26 11.94
CA LEU A 198 2.24 -7.92 10.52
C LEU A 198 2.03 -9.16 9.62
N THR A 199 1.80 -8.92 8.33
CA THR A 199 1.75 -9.99 7.31
C THR A 199 3.04 -10.80 7.26
N GLY A 200 2.99 -12.03 6.74
CA GLY A 200 4.18 -12.89 6.58
C GLY A 200 4.21 -14.12 7.49
N GLY A 201 3.04 -14.60 7.94
CA GLY A 201 2.91 -15.84 8.72
C GLY A 201 2.93 -15.66 10.24
N PHE A 202 3.16 -14.45 10.75
CA PHE A 202 3.18 -14.19 12.19
C PHE A 202 1.84 -14.46 12.87
N ASN A 203 0.71 -14.15 12.23
CA ASN A 203 -0.62 -14.49 12.77
C ASN A 203 -0.83 -16.01 12.87
N LEU A 204 -0.33 -16.79 11.90
CA LEU A 204 -0.35 -18.26 11.99
C LEU A 204 0.54 -18.77 13.12
N GLN A 205 1.73 -18.16 13.29
CA GLN A 205 2.61 -18.51 14.40
C GLN A 205 1.96 -18.23 15.76
N ILE A 206 1.25 -17.11 15.91
CA ILE A 206 0.48 -16.79 17.12
C ILE A 206 -0.61 -17.85 17.34
N ALA A 207 -1.39 -18.17 16.30
CA ALA A 207 -2.44 -19.18 16.37
C ALA A 207 -1.90 -20.55 16.82
N PHE A 208 -0.80 -21.02 16.22
CA PHE A 208 -0.21 -22.32 16.57
C PHE A 208 0.43 -22.32 17.97
N SER A 209 1.13 -21.24 18.33
CA SER A 209 1.83 -21.16 19.63
C SER A 209 0.84 -21.12 20.78
N THR A 210 -0.19 -20.27 20.68
CA THR A 210 -1.23 -20.13 21.71
C THR A 210 -2.12 -21.37 21.77
N GLY A 211 -2.51 -21.92 20.61
CA GLY A 211 -3.28 -23.17 20.53
C GLY A 211 -2.57 -24.35 21.18
N ARG A 212 -1.27 -24.53 20.89
CA ARG A 212 -0.46 -25.58 21.52
C ARG A 212 -0.35 -25.38 23.02
N LEU A 213 -0.10 -24.15 23.48
CA LEU A 213 0.07 -23.87 24.90
C LEU A 213 -1.21 -24.15 25.69
N ALA A 214 -2.37 -23.73 25.17
CA ALA A 214 -3.66 -24.06 25.75
C ALA A 214 -3.88 -25.58 25.79
N GLY A 215 -3.66 -26.27 24.67
CA GLY A 215 -3.85 -27.73 24.60
C GLY A 215 -2.95 -28.54 25.53
N MET A 216 -1.79 -28.00 25.94
CA MET A 216 -0.91 -28.61 26.95
C MET A 216 -1.28 -28.24 28.40
N SER A 217 -2.20 -27.31 28.58
CA SER A 217 -2.57 -26.73 29.88
C SER A 217 -4.03 -27.04 30.28
N VAL A 218 -4.73 -27.87 29.48
CA VAL A 218 -6.07 -28.41 29.74
C VAL A 218 -5.97 -29.75 30.44
#